data_AF-A0A3M3KDL5-F1
#
_entry.id   AF-A0A3M3KDL5-F1
#
_cell.length_a   1.000
_cell.length_b   1.000
_cell.length_c   1.000
_cell.angle_alpha   90.00
_cell.angle_beta   90.00
_cell.angle_gamma   90.00
#
_symmetry.space_group_name_H-M   'P 1'
#
loop_
_entity.id
_entity.type
_entity.pdbx_description
1 polymer ?
#
loop_
_entity_poly.entity_id
_entity_poly.type
_entity_poly.pdbx_seq_one_letter_code
_entity_poly.pdbx_strand_id
1 'polypeptide(L)'
;MADQTDNKPFHEIIQRALAGRRAAIGECNRHPIHNAPRYVVHMCEALTELIHDMGNQDVTLADVLRTEGTCTGTDYQQKLALRCHRLAQSATA
;
A
#
# COMPACT_ATOMS: atom_id res chain seq x y z
N MET A 1 -15.85 -17.51 -3.14
CA MET A 1 -15.87 -16.15 -3.73
C MET A 1 -15.31 -15.23 -2.66
N ALA A 2 -13.98 -15.03 -2.64
CA ALA A 2 -13.33 -14.22 -1.61
C ALA A 2 -13.57 -12.74 -1.91
N ASP A 3 -14.68 -12.27 -1.34
CA ASP A 3 -15.03 -10.94 -0.88
C ASP A 3 -14.19 -9.74 -1.39
N GLN A 4 -14.70 -9.04 -2.40
CA GLN A 4 -14.22 -7.70 -2.79
C GLN A 4 -14.49 -6.63 -1.72
N THR A 5 -15.25 -6.94 -0.66
CA THR A 5 -15.67 -5.98 0.39
C THR A 5 -14.58 -5.77 1.44
N ASP A 6 -13.79 -6.81 1.75
CA ASP A 6 -12.71 -6.76 2.74
C ASP A 6 -11.50 -5.94 2.29
N ASN A 7 -11.33 -5.77 0.98
CA ASN A 7 -10.23 -4.99 0.41
C ASN A 7 -10.54 -3.48 0.27
N LYS A 8 -11.73 -3.04 0.70
CA LYS A 8 -12.16 -1.65 0.65
C LYS A 8 -11.27 -0.69 1.46
N PRO A 9 -10.85 -0.98 2.71
CA PRO A 9 -9.97 -0.09 3.47
C PRO A 9 -8.62 0.16 2.79
N PHE A 10 -8.03 -0.86 2.15
CA PHE A 10 -6.79 -0.67 1.38
C PHE A 10 -7.02 0.25 0.18
N HIS A 11 -8.15 0.09 -0.53
CA HIS A 11 -8.51 0.97 -1.64
C HIS A 11 -8.65 2.43 -1.23
N GLU A 12 -9.28 2.68 -0.07
CA GLU A 12 -9.46 4.04 0.45
C GLU A 12 -8.12 4.70 0.80
N ILE A 13 -7.18 3.96 1.41
CA ILE A 13 -5.83 4.45 1.70
C ILE A 13 -5.10 4.81 0.39
N ILE A 14 -5.13 3.90 -0.60
CA ILE A 14 -4.47 4.12 -1.90
C ILE A 14 -5.09 5.32 -2.62
N GLN A 15 -6.42 5.43 -2.66
CA GLN A 15 -7.08 6.58 -3.28
C GLN A 15 -6.74 7.89 -2.57
N ARG A 16 -6.73 7.90 -1.24
CA ARG A 16 -6.40 9.10 -0.45
C ARG A 16 -4.96 9.54 -0.68
N ALA A 17 -4.01 8.61 -0.73
CA ALA A 17 -2.62 8.91 -1.04
C ALA A 17 -2.46 9.44 -2.48
N LEU A 18 -3.13 8.82 -3.46
CA LEU A 18 -3.11 9.26 -4.85
C LEU A 18 -3.80 10.61 -5.06
N ALA A 19 -4.84 10.93 -4.29
CA ALA A 19 -5.44 12.26 -4.28
C ALA A 19 -4.50 13.29 -3.63
N GLY A 20 -3.81 12.90 -2.56
CA GLY A 20 -2.82 13.71 -1.84
C GLY A 20 -1.53 14.00 -2.63
N ARG A 21 -1.18 13.17 -3.64
CA ARG A 21 0.07 13.31 -4.42
C ARG A 21 0.28 14.69 -5.08
N ARG A 22 -0.81 15.42 -5.35
CA ARG A 22 -0.78 16.78 -5.92
C ARG A 22 -0.98 17.88 -4.88
N ALA A 23 -1.39 17.52 -3.66
CA ALA A 23 -1.75 18.47 -2.61
C ALA A 23 -0.52 19.03 -1.88
N ALA A 24 0.55 18.24 -1.73
CA ALA A 24 1.75 18.65 -1.01
C ALA A 24 2.98 18.81 -1.92
N ILE A 25 3.67 19.94 -1.78
CA ILE A 25 4.89 20.26 -2.53
C ILE A 25 5.99 19.28 -2.12
N GLY A 26 6.51 18.54 -3.10
CA GLY A 26 7.63 17.63 -2.89
C GLY A 26 7.26 16.19 -2.57
N GLU A 27 5.97 15.83 -2.61
CA GLU A 27 5.51 14.43 -2.50
C GLU A 27 6.01 13.56 -3.67
N CYS A 28 6.24 14.18 -4.82
CA CYS A 28 6.85 13.53 -5.99
C CYS A 28 8.39 13.43 -5.88
N ASN A 29 9.02 14.08 -4.89
CA ASN A 29 10.45 13.91 -4.68
C ASN A 29 10.73 12.48 -4.19
N ARG A 30 11.89 11.95 -4.59
CA ARG A 30 12.35 10.65 -4.10
C ARG A 30 12.69 10.73 -2.62
N HIS A 31 12.21 9.74 -1.89
CA HIS A 31 12.58 9.49 -0.51
C HIS A 31 14.07 9.08 -0.47
N PRO A 32 14.89 9.71 0.38
CA PRO A 32 16.34 9.49 0.38
C PRO A 32 16.74 8.06 0.78
N ILE A 33 15.88 7.36 1.53
CA ILE A 33 16.15 6.00 2.03
C ILE A 33 15.59 4.91 1.11
N HIS A 34 14.42 5.14 0.50
CA HIS A 34 13.66 4.11 -0.22
C HIS A 34 13.69 4.28 -1.74
N ASN A 35 14.25 5.39 -2.24
CA ASN A 35 14.31 5.73 -3.67
C ASN A 35 12.94 5.70 -4.40
N ALA A 36 11.84 5.73 -3.65
CA ALA A 36 10.46 5.84 -4.12
C ALA A 36 9.92 7.25 -3.84
N PRO A 37 8.89 7.74 -4.55
CA PRO A 37 8.25 9.01 -4.21
C PRO A 37 7.78 9.05 -2.75
N ARG A 38 7.86 10.20 -2.07
CA ARG A 38 7.42 10.32 -0.66
C ARG A 38 5.97 9.91 -0.46
N TYR A 39 5.09 10.24 -1.40
CA TYR A 39 3.68 9.81 -1.32
C TYR A 39 3.52 8.29 -1.34
N VAL A 40 4.42 7.58 -2.04
CA VAL A 40 4.42 6.11 -2.09
C VAL A 40 4.86 5.56 -0.73
N VAL A 41 5.89 6.14 -0.13
CA VAL A 41 6.35 5.73 1.21
C VAL A 41 5.25 5.91 2.24
N HIS A 42 4.62 7.09 2.31
CA HIS A 42 3.51 7.36 3.22
C HIS A 42 2.29 6.46 2.99
N MET A 43 1.98 6.15 1.73
CA MET A 43 0.94 5.20 1.38
C MET A 43 1.29 3.78 1.87
N CYS A 44 2.52 3.31 1.61
CA CYS A 44 2.97 2.00 2.04
C CYS A 44 3.06 1.89 3.57
N GLU A 45 3.39 2.96 4.29
CA GLU A 45 3.33 3.02 5.76
C GLU A 45 1.91 2.78 6.26
N ALA A 46 0.93 3.55 5.77
CA ALA A 46 -0.48 3.39 6.16
C ALA A 46 -1.04 2.00 5.80
N LEU A 47 -0.62 1.43 4.67
CA LEU A 47 -0.98 0.06 4.28
C LEU A 47 -0.35 -0.96 5.23
N THR A 48 0.90 -0.77 5.64
CA THR A 48 1.60 -1.65 6.59
C THR A 48 0.90 -1.63 7.95
N GLU A 49 0.54 -0.44 8.45
CA GLU A 49 -0.20 -0.30 9.72
C GLU A 49 -1.54 -1.03 9.67
N LEU A 50 -2.28 -0.93 8.56
CA LEU A 50 -3.53 -1.65 8.39
C LEU A 50 -3.32 -3.18 8.36
N ILE A 51 -2.26 -3.65 7.70
CA ILE A 51 -1.89 -5.07 7.68
C ILE A 51 -1.55 -5.58 9.10
N HIS A 52 -0.88 -4.75 9.90
CA HIS A 52 -0.56 -5.04 11.30
C HIS A 52 -1.82 -5.12 12.15
N ASP A 53 -2.76 -4.19 11.97
CA ASP A 53 -4.06 -4.18 12.66
C ASP A 53 -4.90 -5.41 12.33
N MET A 54 -4.80 -5.90 11.09
CA MET A 54 -5.42 -7.18 10.67
C MET A 54 -4.74 -8.44 11.24
N GLY A 55 -3.62 -8.29 11.95
CA GLY A 55 -2.96 -9.37 12.68
C GLY A 55 -1.64 -9.86 12.06
N ASN A 56 -1.20 -9.31 10.93
CA ASN A 56 0.10 -9.65 10.35
C ASN A 56 1.16 -8.60 10.70
N GLN A 57 1.83 -8.74 11.84
CA GLN A 57 2.90 -7.83 12.28
C GLN A 57 4.27 -8.13 11.65
N ASP A 58 4.42 -9.23 10.92
CA ASP A 58 5.69 -9.62 10.29
C ASP A 58 5.97 -8.83 9.00
N VAL A 59 4.91 -8.30 8.37
CA VAL A 59 5.03 -7.51 7.14
C VAL A 59 5.76 -6.20 7.43
N THR A 60 6.83 -5.95 6.68
CA THR A 60 7.61 -4.71 6.80
C THR A 60 7.26 -3.72 5.70
N LEU A 61 7.50 -2.43 5.95
CA LEU A 61 7.35 -1.37 4.96
C LEU A 61 8.11 -1.69 3.65
N ALA A 62 9.28 -2.32 3.75
CA ALA A 62 10.08 -2.72 2.60
C ALA A 62 9.38 -3.80 1.74
N ASP A 63 8.62 -4.70 2.36
CA ASP A 63 7.84 -5.73 1.66
C ASP A 63 6.66 -5.11 0.89
N VAL A 64 5.96 -4.17 1.52
CA VAL A 64 4.87 -3.41 0.88
C VAL A 64 5.40 -2.52 -0.25
N LEU A 65 6.55 -1.86 -0.07
CA LEU A 65 7.22 -1.09 -1.12
C LEU A 65 7.67 -1.97 -2.31
N ARG A 66 8.19 -3.16 -2.05
CA ARG A 66 8.50 -4.13 -3.11
C ARG A 66 7.25 -4.54 -3.86
N THR A 67 6.17 -4.82 -3.14
CA THR A 67 4.86 -5.16 -3.72
C THR A 67 4.32 -4.03 -4.58
N GLU A 68 4.42 -2.79 -4.12
CA GLU A 68 4.04 -1.60 -4.87
C GLU A 68 4.83 -1.49 -6.18
N GLY A 69 6.16 -1.63 -6.14
CA GLY A 69 7.00 -1.58 -7.33
C GLY A 69 6.69 -2.67 -8.38
N THR A 70 6.06 -3.79 -7.98
CA THR A 70 5.59 -4.83 -8.92
C THR A 70 4.22 -4.53 -9.51
N CYS A 71 3.45 -3.65 -8.89
CA CYS A 71 2.15 -3.21 -9.35
C CYS A 71 2.35 -2.02 -10.30
N THR A 72 2.11 -2.21 -11.59
CA THR A 72 2.14 -1.12 -12.58
C THR A 72 0.97 -1.26 -13.56
N GLY A 73 0.62 -0.15 -14.23
CA GLY A 73 -0.46 -0.11 -15.24
C GLY A 73 -1.80 0.41 -14.71
N THR A 74 -2.84 0.32 -15.56
CA THR A 74 -4.17 0.90 -15.31
C THR A 74 -4.87 0.32 -14.08
N ASP A 75 -4.62 -0.95 -13.78
CA ASP A 75 -5.20 -1.66 -12.63
C ASP A 75 -4.32 -1.59 -11.37
N TYR A 76 -3.40 -0.61 -11.30
CA TYR A 76 -2.45 -0.45 -10.20
C TYR A 76 -3.15 -0.53 -8.83
N GLN A 77 -4.22 0.25 -8.63
CA GLN A 77 -4.92 0.35 -7.35
C GLN A 77 -5.54 -0.98 -6.93
N GLN A 78 -6.21 -1.66 -7.86
CA GLN A 78 -6.82 -2.97 -7.59
C GLN A 78 -5.77 -4.03 -7.27
N LYS A 79 -4.68 -4.08 -8.05
CA LYS A 79 -3.59 -5.06 -7.86
C LYS A 79 -2.90 -4.88 -6.51
N LEU A 80 -2.59 -3.62 -6.16
CA LEU A 80 -1.93 -3.29 -4.91
C LEU A 80 -2.81 -3.64 -3.72
N ALA A 81 -4.07 -3.23 -3.74
CA ALA A 81 -5.03 -3.52 -2.68
C ALA A 81 -5.15 -5.04 -2.47
N LEU A 82 -5.35 -5.81 -3.55
CA LEU A 82 -5.48 -7.27 -3.48
C LEU A 82 -4.22 -7.94 -2.92
N ARG A 83 -3.03 -7.44 -3.28
CA ARG A 83 -1.75 -7.93 -2.74
C ARG A 83 -1.61 -7.63 -1.24
N CYS A 84 -1.96 -6.41 -0.80
CA CYS A 84 -1.91 -6.03 0.62
C CYS A 84 -2.86 -6.88 1.46
N HIS A 85 -4.08 -7.09 0.98
CA HIS A 85 -5.05 -7.99 1.62
C HIS A 85 -4.54 -9.43 1.71
N ARG A 86 -3.89 -9.95 0.65
CA ARG A 86 -3.23 -11.27 0.69
C ARG A 86 -2.09 -11.33 1.70
N LEU A 87 -1.28 -10.28 1.81
CA LEU A 87 -0.22 -10.20 2.82
C LEU A 87 -0.83 -10.25 4.22
N ALA A 88 -1.88 -9.47 4.50
CA ALA A 88 -2.59 -9.53 5.78
C ALA A 88 -3.12 -10.93 6.11
N GLN A 89 -3.66 -11.66 5.13
CA GLN A 89 -4.17 -13.01 5.34
C GLN A 89 -3.08 -14.09 5.50
N SER A 90 -1.88 -13.84 4.99
CA SER A 90 -0.81 -14.85 4.95
C SER A 90 -0.13 -15.08 6.32
N ALA A 91 -0.37 -14.24 7.33
CA ALA A 91 0.04 -14.54 8.71
C ALA A 91 -0.91 -15.46 9.47
N THR A 92 -2.13 -15.66 8.96
CA THR A 92 -3.11 -16.60 9.52
C THR A 92 -2.91 -17.99 8.90
N ALA A 93 -1.67 -18.49 8.88
CA ALA A 93 -1.32 -19.82 8.39
C ALA A 93 -0.35 -20.54 9.34
#